data_AF-A0A5B6YJE5-F1
#
_entry.id   AF-A0A5B6YJE5-F1
#
_cell.length_a   1.000
_cell.length_b   1.000
_cell.length_c   1.000
_cell.angle_alpha   90.00
_cell.angle_beta   90.00
_cell.angle_gamma   90.00
#
_symmetry.space_group_name_H-M   'P 1'
#
loop_
_entity.id
_entity.type
_entity.pdbx_description
1 polymer ?
#
loop_
_entity_poly.entity_id
_entity_poly.type
_entity_poly.pdbx_seq_one_letter_code
_entity_poly.pdbx_strand_id
1 'polypeptide(L)'
;EKTHALLIEGGLTYDGIKNSVANATIAFREGVVELFELFEERNVPVLIFSAGVADVIKEVLKQKLHRSFKNVKIVSNWMVFDQHGHLASFKGKTIHVLNKNEHALDMAAAVHDQLGDINGQIDDNASVQKRTNVLLLGDHIGD
;
A
#
# COMPACT_ATOMS: atom_id res chain seq x y z
N GLU A 1 12.93 -0.47 11.98
CA GLU A 1 12.45 -0.26 13.37
C GLU A 1 12.76 1.12 13.94
N LYS A 2 14.02 1.57 14.00
CA LYS A 2 14.35 2.93 14.51
C LYS A 2 13.55 4.06 13.85
N THR A 3 13.36 4.04 12.53
CA THR A 3 12.60 5.09 11.83
C THR A 3 11.10 5.10 12.19
N HIS A 4 10.48 3.93 12.38
CA HIS A 4 9.07 3.85 12.77
C HIS A 4 8.86 4.39 14.19
N ALA A 5 9.79 4.10 15.11
CA ALA A 5 9.76 4.66 16.46
C ALA A 5 9.83 6.19 16.45
N LEU A 6 10.70 6.77 15.62
CA LEU A 6 10.80 8.24 15.49
C LEU A 6 9.51 8.89 14.96
N LEU A 7 8.76 8.22 14.09
CA LEU A 7 7.47 8.75 13.61
C LEU A 7 6.40 8.74 14.73
N ILE A 8 6.43 7.74 15.61
CA ILE A 8 5.55 7.64 16.77
C ILE A 8 5.93 8.72 17.79
N GLU A 9 7.21 8.80 18.17
CA GLU A 9 7.74 9.81 19.10
C GLU A 9 7.51 11.24 18.60
N GLY A 10 7.57 11.44 17.28
CA GLY A 10 7.29 12.72 16.62
C GLY A 10 5.81 13.11 16.60
N GLY A 11 4.89 12.27 17.12
CA GLY A 11 3.48 12.59 17.22
C GLY A 11 2.77 12.71 15.87
N LEU A 12 3.17 11.92 14.87
CA LEU A 12 2.56 11.94 13.55
C LEU A 12 1.04 11.69 13.65
N THR A 13 0.24 12.50 12.97
CA THR A 13 -1.21 12.32 12.89
C THR A 13 -1.67 11.96 11.49
N TYR A 14 -2.83 11.32 11.38
CA TYR A 14 -3.42 11.01 10.08
C TYR A 14 -3.71 12.27 9.24
N ASP A 15 -4.19 13.35 9.87
CA ASP A 15 -4.39 14.62 9.18
C ASP A 15 -3.06 15.29 8.81
N GLY A 16 -2.01 15.10 9.61
CA GLY A 16 -0.65 15.48 9.25
C GLY A 16 -0.18 14.82 7.95
N ILE A 17 -0.51 13.53 7.75
CA ILE A 17 -0.23 12.81 6.50
C ILE A 17 -1.01 13.43 5.34
N LYS A 18 -2.33 13.60 5.49
CA LYS A 18 -3.17 14.21 4.43
C LYS A 18 -2.64 15.56 3.98
N ASN A 19 -2.33 16.44 4.94
CA ASN A 19 -1.83 17.77 4.68
C ASN A 19 -0.44 17.72 4.03
N SER A 20 0.42 16.82 4.48
CA SER A 20 1.75 16.63 3.88
C SER A 20 1.64 16.16 2.44
N VAL A 21 0.77 15.19 2.13
CA VAL A 21 0.54 14.71 0.76
C VAL A 21 -0.06 15.81 -0.12
N ALA A 22 -1.00 16.59 0.40
CA ALA A 22 -1.62 17.68 -0.34
C ALA A 22 -0.57 18.70 -0.81
N ASN A 23 0.32 19.08 0.10
CA ASN A 23 1.37 20.07 -0.13
C ASN A 23 2.62 19.51 -0.82
N ALA A 24 2.80 18.18 -0.84
CA ALA A 24 3.97 17.56 -1.46
C ALA A 24 3.91 17.61 -2.99
N THR A 25 5.06 17.93 -3.60
CA THR A 25 5.29 17.79 -5.04
C THR A 25 5.63 16.32 -5.35
N ILE A 26 4.60 15.53 -5.58
CA ILE A 26 4.72 14.11 -5.95
C ILE A 26 4.40 14.00 -7.43
N ALA A 27 5.35 13.44 -8.19
CA ALA A 27 5.20 13.17 -9.60
C ALA A 27 5.08 11.67 -9.83
N PHE A 28 4.08 11.28 -10.62
CA PHE A 28 4.03 9.94 -11.17
C PHE A 28 4.87 9.85 -12.44
N ARG A 29 5.32 8.63 -12.76
CA ARG A 29 5.89 8.37 -14.08
C ARG A 29 4.80 8.52 -15.13
N GLU A 30 5.19 9.04 -16.30
CA GLU A 30 4.30 9.18 -17.45
C GLU A 30 3.64 7.83 -17.80
N GLY A 31 2.35 7.86 -18.12
CA GLY A 31 1.60 6.65 -18.51
C GLY A 31 1.06 5.80 -17.35
N VAL A 32 1.31 6.13 -16.08
CA VAL A 32 0.89 5.26 -14.96
C VAL A 32 -0.63 5.17 -14.82
N VAL A 33 -1.34 6.26 -15.13
CA VAL A 33 -2.80 6.33 -14.96
C VAL A 33 -3.45 5.48 -16.03
N GLU A 34 -3.01 5.67 -17.28
CA GLU A 34 -3.41 4.91 -18.45
C GLU A 34 -3.13 3.42 -18.27
N LEU A 35 -2.00 3.08 -17.64
CA LEU A 35 -1.66 1.69 -17.31
C LEU A 35 -2.63 1.09 -16.30
N PHE A 36 -2.95 1.81 -15.22
CA PHE A 36 -3.91 1.33 -14.22
C PHE A 36 -5.32 1.21 -14.78
N GLU A 37 -5.74 2.14 -15.63
CA GLU A 37 -7.03 2.08 -16.33
C GLU A 37 -7.10 0.89 -17.29
N LEU A 38 -6.06 0.68 -18.11
CA LEU A 38 -5.97 -0.48 -19.00
C LEU A 38 -6.03 -1.80 -18.22
N PHE A 39 -5.33 -1.88 -17.09
CA PHE A 39 -5.36 -3.06 -16.24
C PHE A 39 -6.73 -3.26 -15.59
N GLU A 40 -7.40 -2.20 -15.14
CA GLU A 40 -8.75 -2.28 -14.58
C GLU A 40 -9.75 -2.80 -15.64
N GLU A 41 -9.71 -2.24 -16.85
CA GLU A 41 -10.56 -2.65 -17.99
C GLU A 41 -10.36 -4.11 -18.40
N ARG A 42 -9.11 -4.60 -18.30
CA ARG A 42 -8.75 -5.99 -18.64
C ARG A 42 -8.85 -6.95 -17.46
N ASN A 43 -9.35 -6.48 -16.32
CA ASN A 43 -9.39 -7.24 -15.06
C ASN A 43 -8.00 -7.81 -14.69
N VAL A 44 -6.92 -7.07 -14.94
CA VAL A 44 -5.56 -7.42 -14.54
C VAL A 44 -5.32 -6.89 -13.12
N PRO A 45 -5.04 -7.76 -12.14
CA PRO A 45 -4.74 -7.32 -10.78
C PRO A 45 -3.39 -6.62 -10.74
N VAL A 46 -3.31 -5.56 -9.94
CA VAL A 46 -2.11 -4.79 -9.68
C VAL A 46 -1.78 -4.92 -8.20
N LEU A 47 -0.57 -5.35 -7.89
CA LEU A 47 -0.06 -5.42 -6.53
C LEU A 47 1.06 -4.40 -6.35
N ILE A 48 0.83 -3.40 -5.52
CA ILE A 48 1.86 -2.47 -5.07
C ILE A 48 2.53 -3.07 -3.84
N PHE A 49 3.73 -3.61 -4.02
CA PHE A 49 4.53 -4.18 -2.93
C PHE A 49 5.66 -3.21 -2.54
N SER A 50 5.49 -2.52 -1.41
CA SER A 50 6.38 -1.44 -0.99
C SER A 50 6.97 -1.67 0.40
N ALA A 51 8.22 -1.26 0.57
CA ALA A 51 8.87 -1.14 1.88
C ALA A 51 8.60 0.25 2.53
N GLY A 52 7.80 1.10 1.86
CA GLY A 52 7.38 2.40 2.38
C GLY A 52 6.23 2.30 3.38
N VAL A 53 5.43 3.36 3.47
CA VAL A 53 4.25 3.44 4.36
C VAL A 53 2.98 3.34 3.55
N ALA A 54 2.12 2.37 3.85
CA ALA A 54 0.90 2.07 3.11
C ALA A 54 -0.09 3.25 3.10
N ASP A 55 -0.33 3.88 4.25
CA ASP A 55 -1.27 4.98 4.41
C ASP A 55 -0.88 6.20 3.58
N VAL A 56 0.42 6.48 3.48
CA VAL A 56 0.95 7.55 2.62
C VAL A 56 0.71 7.20 1.15
N ILE A 57 1.03 5.98 0.71
CA ILE A 57 0.79 5.53 -0.68
C ILE A 57 -0.70 5.65 -1.02
N LYS A 58 -1.59 5.17 -0.14
CA LYS A 58 -3.03 5.24 -0.33
C LYS A 58 -3.51 6.69 -0.47
N GLU A 59 -3.02 7.58 0.39
CA GLU A 59 -3.41 8.99 0.35
C GLU A 59 -2.84 9.69 -0.90
N VAL A 60 -1.64 9.35 -1.34
CA VAL A 60 -1.05 9.84 -2.61
C VAL A 60 -1.89 9.42 -3.80
N LEU A 61 -2.22 8.13 -3.93
CA LEU A 61 -3.07 7.65 -5.01
C LEU A 61 -4.42 8.36 -5.01
N LYS A 62 -5.06 8.48 -3.84
CA LYS A 62 -6.35 9.14 -3.68
C LYS A 62 -6.30 10.63 -4.07
N GLN A 63 -5.33 11.38 -3.54
CA GLN A 63 -5.28 12.83 -3.71
C GLN A 63 -4.72 13.25 -5.07
N LYS A 64 -3.80 12.48 -5.66
CA LYS A 64 -3.07 12.89 -6.86
C LYS A 64 -3.58 12.23 -8.14
N LEU A 65 -4.21 11.04 -8.04
CA LEU A 65 -4.88 10.42 -9.20
C LEU A 65 -6.37 10.73 -9.26
N HIS A 66 -6.95 11.27 -8.17
CA HIS A 66 -8.38 11.60 -8.07
C HIS A 66 -9.33 10.44 -8.41
N ARG A 67 -8.84 9.20 -8.34
CA ARG A 67 -9.55 7.97 -8.71
C ARG A 67 -9.10 6.82 -7.82
N SER A 68 -10.03 5.93 -7.49
CA SER A 68 -9.73 4.64 -6.88
C SER A 68 -9.78 3.54 -7.93
N PHE A 69 -8.86 2.58 -7.83
CA PHE A 69 -8.76 1.45 -8.75
C PHE A 69 -9.09 0.17 -7.98
N LYS A 70 -10.12 -0.55 -8.40
CA LYS A 70 -10.58 -1.76 -7.68
C LYS A 70 -9.63 -2.93 -7.83
N ASN A 71 -8.83 -2.93 -8.89
CA ASN A 71 -7.85 -3.96 -9.20
C ASN A 71 -6.49 -3.71 -8.52
N VAL A 72 -6.31 -2.62 -7.75
CA VAL A 72 -5.05 -2.29 -7.08
C VAL A 72 -5.09 -2.71 -5.61
N LYS A 73 -4.15 -3.56 -5.21
CA LYS A 73 -3.89 -3.94 -3.81
C LYS A 73 -2.55 -3.37 -3.36
N ILE A 74 -2.45 -2.98 -2.09
CA ILE A 74 -1.24 -2.41 -1.49
C ILE A 74 -0.77 -3.28 -0.34
N VAL A 75 0.43 -3.85 -0.49
CA VAL A 75 1.17 -4.55 0.56
C VAL A 75 2.34 -3.68 0.97
N SER A 76 2.27 -3.12 2.18
CA SER A 76 3.26 -2.17 2.70
C SER A 76 3.10 -2.02 4.23
N ASN A 77 3.93 -1.20 4.87
CA ASN A 77 3.87 -0.98 6.31
C ASN A 77 2.65 -0.10 6.67
N TRP A 78 1.62 -0.71 7.24
CA TRP A 78 0.39 0.01 7.65
C TRP A 78 0.55 0.62 9.03
N MET A 79 0.11 1.86 9.18
CA MET A 79 0.04 2.57 10.45
C MET A 79 -1.20 2.16 11.24
N VAL A 80 -1.11 2.25 12.56
CA VAL A 80 -2.22 2.13 13.50
C VAL A 80 -2.36 3.45 14.23
N PHE A 81 -3.50 4.10 14.06
CA PHE A 81 -3.81 5.35 14.74
C PHE A 81 -4.67 5.08 15.98
N ASP A 82 -4.45 5.86 17.03
CA ASP A 82 -5.31 5.86 18.21
C ASP A 82 -6.63 6.63 17.96
N GLN A 83 -7.50 6.65 18.97
CA GLN A 83 -8.79 7.35 18.92
C GLN A 83 -8.67 8.88 18.77
N HIS A 84 -7.49 9.44 19.00
CA HIS A 84 -7.19 10.86 18.86
C HIS A 84 -6.52 11.18 17.51
N GLY A 85 -6.30 10.17 16.67
CA GLY A 85 -5.69 10.31 15.36
C GLY A 85 -4.15 10.36 15.37
N HIS A 86 -3.51 10.04 16.50
CA HIS A 86 -2.04 9.94 16.60
C HIS A 86 -1.56 8.55 16.22
N LEU A 87 -0.40 8.47 15.58
CA LEU A 87 0.27 7.23 15.26
C LEU A 87 0.69 6.51 16.55
N ALA A 88 0.11 5.34 16.79
CA ALA A 88 0.40 4.52 17.96
C ALA A 88 1.42 3.40 17.63
N SER A 89 1.31 2.78 16.46
CA SER A 89 2.17 1.68 16.05
C SER A 89 2.09 1.39 14.53
N PHE A 90 2.81 0.37 14.08
CA PHE A 90 2.68 -0.21 12.74
C PHE A 90 2.17 -1.65 12.84
N LYS A 91 1.35 -2.08 11.87
CA LYS A 91 0.81 -3.43 11.81
C LYS A 91 1.87 -4.44 11.34
N GLY A 92 1.87 -5.62 11.96
CA GLY A 92 2.68 -6.76 11.52
C GLY A 92 4.19 -6.53 11.65
N LYS A 93 4.97 -7.34 10.93
CA LYS A 93 6.43 -7.15 10.84
C LYS A 93 6.75 -6.09 9.81
N THR A 94 7.84 -5.36 10.05
CA THR A 94 8.31 -4.34 9.12
C THR A 94 8.75 -4.96 7.79
N ILE A 95 8.21 -4.46 6.69
CA ILE A 95 8.70 -4.70 5.34
C ILE A 95 9.83 -3.69 5.07
N HIS A 96 10.99 -4.20 4.69
CA HIS A 96 12.17 -3.46 4.30
C HIS A 96 12.66 -3.98 2.94
N VAL A 97 13.51 -3.20 2.26
CA VAL A 97 13.98 -3.51 0.89
C VAL A 97 14.59 -4.92 0.76
N LEU A 98 15.20 -5.45 1.83
CA LEU A 98 15.83 -6.78 1.83
C LEU A 98 14.93 -7.96 2.26
N ASN A 99 13.65 -7.75 2.60
CA ASN A 99 12.72 -8.82 2.99
C ASN A 99 11.41 -8.80 2.18
N LYS A 100 11.42 -8.19 1.00
CA LYS A 100 10.32 -8.25 0.03
C LYS A 100 10.29 -9.62 -0.66
N ASN A 101 9.98 -10.66 0.08
CA ASN A 101 9.84 -12.02 -0.44
C ASN A 101 8.47 -12.60 -0.05
N GLU A 102 8.25 -13.87 -0.40
CA GLU A 102 7.01 -14.59 -0.11
C GLU A 102 6.58 -14.49 1.36
N HIS A 103 7.52 -14.49 2.30
CA HIS A 103 7.19 -14.32 3.72
C HIS A 103 6.61 -12.95 4.03
N ALA A 104 6.98 -11.89 3.32
CA ALA A 104 6.37 -10.58 3.49
C ALA A 104 4.97 -10.49 2.85
N LEU A 105 4.66 -11.33 1.85
CA LEU A 105 3.30 -11.49 1.30
C LEU A 105 2.38 -12.23 2.28
N ASP A 106 2.84 -13.32 2.90
CA ASP A 106 2.08 -14.04 3.94
C ASP A 106 1.82 -13.14 5.17
N MET A 107 2.81 -12.33 5.54
CA MET A 107 2.71 -11.35 6.62
C MET A 107 1.74 -10.20 6.30
N ALA A 108 1.54 -9.87 5.03
CA ALA A 108 0.58 -8.87 4.59
C ALA A 108 -0.82 -9.45 4.37
N ALA A 109 -0.92 -10.71 3.92
CA ALA A 109 -2.16 -11.45 3.77
C ALA A 109 -2.91 -11.58 5.12
N ALA A 110 -2.20 -11.84 6.22
CA ALA A 110 -2.78 -11.84 7.57
C ALA A 110 -3.36 -10.46 8.00
N VAL A 111 -2.94 -9.37 7.37
CA VAL A 111 -3.46 -8.01 7.61
C VAL A 111 -4.60 -7.65 6.65
N HIS A 112 -4.67 -8.32 5.48
CA HIS A 112 -5.73 -8.14 4.49
C HIS A 112 -6.99 -8.98 4.78
N ASP A 113 -6.88 -10.12 5.46
CA ASP A 113 -8.05 -10.92 5.86
C ASP A 113 -8.91 -10.26 6.95
N GLN A 114 -8.37 -9.27 7.69
CA GLN A 114 -9.08 -8.61 8.80
C GLN A 114 -9.46 -7.15 8.54
N LEU A 115 -8.94 -6.51 7.50
CA LEU A 115 -9.47 -5.26 6.98
C LEU A 115 -10.42 -5.56 5.85
N GLY A 116 -11.53 -6.21 6.22
CA GLY A 116 -12.75 -6.11 5.45
C GLY A 116 -13.03 -4.63 5.23
N ASP A 117 -13.12 -4.24 3.97
CA ASP A 117 -14.07 -3.20 3.59
C ASP A 117 -15.39 -3.49 4.33
N ILE A 118 -16.13 -2.45 4.64
CA ILE A 118 -17.41 -2.43 5.38
C ILE A 118 -18.50 -3.31 4.70
N ASN A 119 -18.13 -4.04 3.64
CA ASN A 119 -18.97 -4.92 2.82
C ASN A 119 -18.53 -6.39 2.80
N GLY A 120 -17.56 -6.84 3.61
CA GLY A 120 -17.36 -8.29 3.86
C GLY A 120 -17.10 -9.15 2.61
N GLN A 121 -16.37 -8.65 1.61
CA GLN A 121 -15.92 -9.49 0.50
C GLN A 121 -14.65 -10.23 0.90
N ILE A 122 -14.80 -11.55 1.09
CA ILE A 122 -13.72 -12.53 1.18
C ILE A 122 -12.81 -12.34 -0.03
N ASP A 123 -11.54 -12.11 0.24
CA ASP A 123 -10.58 -11.70 -0.77
C ASP A 123 -10.29 -12.84 -1.76
N ASP A 124 -10.53 -12.60 -3.04
CA ASP A 124 -10.54 -13.58 -4.14
C ASP A 124 -9.10 -13.99 -4.55
N ASN A 125 -8.25 -14.38 -3.58
CA ASN A 125 -6.88 -14.84 -3.80
C ASN A 125 -6.81 -16.04 -4.78
N ALA A 126 -7.91 -16.79 -4.92
CA ALA A 126 -8.06 -17.86 -5.90
C ALA A 126 -7.97 -17.38 -7.38
N SER A 127 -8.28 -16.11 -7.66
CA SER A 127 -8.24 -15.53 -9.01
C SER A 127 -6.81 -15.17 -9.44
N VAL A 128 -5.93 -14.83 -8.49
CA VAL A 128 -4.52 -14.51 -8.74
C VAL A 128 -3.70 -15.78 -8.94
N GLN A 129 -4.00 -16.86 -8.20
CA GLN A 129 -3.30 -18.15 -8.32
C GLN A 129 -3.34 -18.76 -9.74
N LYS A 130 -4.35 -18.41 -10.56
CA LYS A 130 -4.47 -18.87 -11.94
C LYS A 130 -3.66 -18.05 -12.95
N ARG A 131 -3.04 -16.95 -12.53
CA ARG A 131 -2.25 -16.07 -13.41
C ARG A 131 -0.79 -16.49 -13.36
N THR A 132 -0.33 -17.09 -14.47
CA THR A 132 1.04 -17.62 -14.60
C THR A 132 2.02 -16.63 -15.23
N ASN A 133 1.53 -15.52 -15.77
CA ASN A 133 2.35 -14.45 -16.36
C ASN A 133 2.34 -13.25 -15.43
N VAL A 134 3.54 -12.78 -15.06
CA VAL A 134 3.73 -11.66 -14.13
C VAL A 134 4.61 -10.60 -14.80
N LEU A 135 4.19 -9.34 -14.72
CA LEU A 135 5.03 -8.18 -15.02
C LEU A 135 5.52 -7.63 -13.68
N LEU A 136 6.83 -7.69 -13.45
CA LEU A 136 7.47 -7.15 -12.25
C LEU A 136 8.16 -5.83 -12.61
N LEU A 137 7.88 -4.79 -11.83
CA LEU A 137 8.44 -3.45 -11.98
C LEU A 137 9.07 -3.04 -10.64
N GLY A 138 10.36 -2.80 -10.65
CA GLY A 138 11.12 -2.42 -9.47
C GLY A 138 12.28 -1.49 -9.84
N ASP A 139 12.80 -0.80 -8.85
CA ASP A 139 13.97 0.08 -8.96
C ASP A 139 15.17 -0.42 -8.14
N HIS A 140 14.96 -1.45 -7.31
CA HIS A 140 16.00 -2.08 -6.52
C HIS A 140 16.12 -3.58 -6.83
N ILE A 141 17.31 -4.17 -6.63
CA ILE A 141 17.56 -5.61 -6.81
C ILE A 141 16.76 -6.53 -5.86
N GLY A 142 16.06 -5.93 -4.89
CA GLY A 142 15.25 -6.64 -3.90
C GLY A 142 13.76 -6.59 -4.19
N ASP A 143 13.37 -5.94 -5.29
CA ASP A 143 12.01 -5.98 -5.83
C ASP A 143 11.84 -7.22 -6.72
#